data_AF-A0A1H9W5W9-F1
#
_entry.id   AF-A0A1H9W5W9-F1
#
_cell.length_a   1.000
_cell.length_b   1.000
_cell.length_c   1.000
_cell.angle_alpha   90.00
_cell.angle_beta   90.00
_cell.angle_gamma   90.00
#
_symmetry.space_group_name_H-M   'P 1'
#
loop_
_entity.id
_entity.type
_entity.pdbx_description
1 polymer ?
#
loop_
_entity_poly.entity_id
_entity_poly.type
_entity_poly.pdbx_seq_one_letter_code
_entity_poly.pdbx_strand_id
1 'polypeptide(L)'
;MTALRDEPVLPTAPRATLPTTPRTTLSAEVPTVTTAPVSPAPVSPAPAARARSVGNPLYQAAEHFLRAFHEARPKAGPLDARLAKVRAEIAATGTYRHTPAELAYGARLALRESGWCPESIPWRGLLVRDLREVRAAADVAAECVRHLRMATGTGVIRPVVSVFAPDSPWRPGPRIRNDQLVRYAGYRELSHVLGDRRYIDFTTGVGKLGWRPPTPRGAFDLLPLVVECGDDGVRLFPIPRDAVLEVRLTHPELAWFAELGLRWHAVPVIANTRLRIGGIDYPAAPYNGVYICRAIGEDVLGEDAAYGMAAVVAERLGLDTTRERTLWRDRAALELNRAVLHSFDKAGVSIEHSADVYLPASDHRDRHAFLR
;
A
#
# COMPACT_ATOMS: atom_id res chain seq x y z
N MET A 1 -61.98 -24.96 -45.37
CA MET A 1 -60.81 -24.22 -45.90
C MET A 1 -61.05 -22.74 -45.62
N THR A 2 -61.08 -22.33 -44.35
CA THR A 2 -59.95 -21.87 -43.50
C THR A 2 -59.42 -20.53 -44.03
N ALA A 3 -60.06 -19.39 -43.75
CA ALA A 3 -60.24 -18.67 -42.48
C ALA A 3 -58.97 -17.93 -42.00
N LEU A 4 -58.93 -16.64 -42.34
CA LEU A 4 -58.14 -15.55 -41.75
C LEU A 4 -58.73 -15.14 -40.40
N ARG A 5 -57.87 -14.89 -39.41
CA ARG A 5 -58.03 -14.25 -38.07
C ARG A 5 -56.85 -14.75 -37.21
N ASP A 6 -56.22 -14.07 -36.26
CA ASP A 6 -56.39 -12.81 -35.55
C ASP A 6 -55.00 -12.40 -35.02
N GLU A 7 -54.73 -11.09 -34.90
CA GLU A 7 -53.68 -10.55 -34.03
C GLU A 7 -54.06 -10.73 -32.55
N PRO A 8 -53.11 -11.02 -31.64
CA PRO A 8 -53.25 -10.68 -30.24
C PRO A 8 -52.26 -9.58 -29.78
N VAL A 9 -52.87 -8.45 -29.49
CA VAL A 9 -52.56 -7.39 -28.51
C VAL A 9 -51.55 -7.79 -27.42
N LEU A 10 -50.49 -6.97 -27.30
CA LEU A 10 -49.55 -6.92 -26.18
C LEU A 10 -50.22 -6.44 -24.87
N PRO A 11 -50.02 -7.11 -23.72
CA PRO A 11 -50.43 -6.57 -22.43
C PRO A 11 -49.43 -5.53 -21.90
N THR A 12 -49.88 -4.29 -21.79
CA THR A 12 -49.28 -3.19 -21.03
C THR A 12 -49.11 -3.57 -19.55
N ALA A 13 -47.88 -3.54 -19.04
CA ALA A 13 -47.58 -3.69 -17.63
C ALA A 13 -47.92 -2.40 -16.84
N PRO A 14 -48.42 -2.51 -15.59
CA PRO A 14 -48.85 -1.36 -14.80
C PRO A 14 -47.66 -0.56 -14.22
N ARG A 15 -47.78 0.76 -14.30
CA ARG A 15 -46.96 1.76 -13.60
C ARG A 15 -47.07 1.55 -12.08
N ALA A 16 -45.96 1.24 -11.42
CA ALA A 16 -45.88 1.23 -9.96
C ALA A 16 -45.76 2.67 -9.44
N THR A 17 -46.80 3.13 -8.77
CA THR A 17 -46.92 4.40 -8.06
C THR A 17 -46.15 4.31 -6.73
N LEU A 18 -45.16 5.17 -6.54
CA LEU A 18 -44.47 5.37 -5.26
C LEU A 18 -45.39 6.14 -4.28
N PRO A 19 -45.61 5.67 -3.05
CA PRO A 19 -46.32 6.45 -2.04
C PRO A 19 -45.40 7.51 -1.41
N THR A 20 -45.75 8.76 -1.66
CA THR A 20 -45.30 9.98 -0.94
C THR A 20 -45.59 9.88 0.56
N THR A 21 -44.55 9.99 1.39
CA THR A 21 -44.66 10.23 2.82
C THR A 21 -44.66 11.74 3.12
N PRO A 22 -45.55 12.23 4.00
CA PRO A 22 -45.66 13.65 4.30
C PRO A 22 -44.57 14.13 5.26
N ARG A 23 -44.00 15.31 4.94
CA ARG A 23 -43.18 16.14 5.82
C ARG A 23 -44.03 16.65 6.98
N THR A 24 -43.74 16.21 8.19
CA THR A 24 -44.25 16.82 9.43
C THR A 24 -43.15 17.72 9.99
N THR A 25 -43.39 19.02 9.93
CA THR A 25 -42.70 20.06 10.69
C THR A 25 -43.11 19.94 12.16
N LEU A 26 -42.17 19.69 13.06
CA LEU A 26 -42.36 19.90 14.49
C LEU A 26 -41.32 20.92 14.97
N SER A 27 -41.81 22.13 15.19
CA SER A 27 -41.20 23.12 16.09
C SER A 27 -41.21 22.53 17.50
N ALA A 28 -40.07 22.56 18.17
CA ALA A 28 -39.98 22.34 19.61
C ALA A 28 -39.39 23.60 20.24
N GLU A 29 -40.27 24.33 20.93
CA GLU A 29 -39.96 25.43 21.83
C GLU A 29 -39.03 24.95 22.95
N VAL A 30 -37.96 25.71 23.20
CA VAL A 30 -37.08 25.55 24.36
C VAL A 30 -37.49 26.61 25.40
N PRO A 31 -37.70 26.25 26.67
CA PRO A 31 -38.24 27.17 27.66
C PRO A 31 -37.23 28.22 28.13
N THR A 32 -37.75 29.43 28.29
CA THR A 32 -37.11 30.63 28.81
C THR A 32 -36.75 30.50 30.29
N VAL A 33 -35.48 30.75 30.64
CA VAL A 33 -35.07 31.06 32.02
C VAL A 33 -34.52 32.49 32.04
N THR A 34 -35.27 33.37 32.69
CA THR A 34 -34.92 34.76 32.98
C THR A 34 -33.84 34.83 34.05
N THR A 35 -32.70 35.45 33.74
CA THR A 35 -31.80 36.03 34.74
C THR A 35 -31.33 37.42 34.29
N ALA A 36 -31.26 38.33 35.27
CA ALA A 36 -31.15 39.79 35.18
C ALA A 36 -29.81 40.33 34.62
N PRO A 37 -29.70 41.62 34.23
CA PRO A 37 -28.58 42.15 33.47
C PRO A 37 -27.38 42.49 34.36
N VAL A 38 -26.18 42.12 33.91
CA VAL A 38 -24.90 42.56 34.49
C VAL A 38 -24.25 43.53 33.51
N SER A 39 -24.03 44.78 33.95
CA SER A 39 -23.32 45.82 33.20
C SER A 39 -21.90 45.39 32.78
N PRO A 40 -21.38 45.86 31.64
CA PRO A 40 -20.06 45.49 31.16
C PRO A 40 -18.96 46.21 31.94
N ALA A 41 -18.03 45.44 32.50
CA ALA A 41 -16.76 45.97 33.02
C ALA A 41 -15.82 46.36 31.86
N PRO A 42 -14.94 47.36 32.05
CA PRO A 42 -14.16 47.96 30.97
C PRO A 42 -13.11 46.98 30.42
N VAL A 43 -13.02 46.94 29.09
CA VAL A 43 -12.06 46.17 28.32
C VAL A 43 -10.66 46.72 28.58
N SER A 44 -9.83 45.99 29.33
CA SER A 44 -8.39 46.25 29.36
C SER A 44 -7.76 45.71 28.08
N PRO A 45 -6.86 46.47 27.42
CA PRO A 45 -6.30 46.06 26.14
C PRO A 45 -5.46 44.80 26.31
N ALA A 46 -5.71 43.81 25.47
CA ALA A 46 -4.89 42.61 25.38
C ALA A 46 -3.42 43.03 25.19
N PRO A 47 -2.45 42.43 25.90
CA PRO A 47 -1.06 42.66 25.59
C PRO A 47 -0.86 42.22 24.14
N ALA A 48 -0.36 43.15 23.31
CA ALA A 48 -0.04 42.89 21.92
C ALA A 48 0.78 41.59 21.87
N ALA A 49 0.13 40.50 21.47
CA ALA A 49 0.80 39.27 21.17
C ALA A 49 1.76 39.63 20.04
N ARG A 50 3.04 39.80 20.40
CA ARG A 50 4.13 39.75 19.44
C ARG A 50 3.84 38.53 18.59
N ALA A 51 3.43 38.75 17.35
CA ALA A 51 3.32 37.69 16.37
C ALA A 51 4.72 37.08 16.30
N ARG A 52 4.94 35.99 17.05
CA ARG A 52 6.04 35.09 16.78
C ARG A 52 5.86 34.76 15.32
N SER A 53 6.78 35.19 14.46
CA SER A 53 6.84 34.74 13.09
C SER A 53 6.78 33.22 13.17
N VAL A 54 5.65 32.62 12.81
CA VAL A 54 5.54 31.17 12.71
C VAL A 54 6.49 30.84 11.57
N GLY A 55 7.71 30.43 11.92
CA GLY A 55 8.77 30.20 10.95
C GLY A 55 8.26 29.26 9.87
N ASN A 56 8.76 29.40 8.64
CA ASN A 56 8.35 28.58 7.51
C ASN A 56 8.30 27.08 7.93
N PRO A 57 7.12 26.42 7.92
CA PRO A 57 6.97 25.04 8.39
C PRO A 57 7.88 24.04 7.68
N LEU A 58 8.17 24.27 6.40
CA LEU A 58 9.12 23.46 5.64
C LEU A 58 10.54 23.61 6.20
N TYR A 59 10.96 24.83 6.53
CA TYR A 59 12.27 25.07 7.13
C TYR A 59 12.38 24.41 8.51
N GLN A 60 11.33 24.46 9.33
CA GLN A 60 11.33 23.80 10.64
C GLN A 60 11.48 22.28 10.51
N ALA A 61 10.74 21.66 9.58
CA ALA A 61 10.87 20.23 9.30
C ALA A 61 12.26 19.86 8.78
N ALA A 62 12.82 20.68 7.88
CA ALA A 62 14.17 20.50 7.36
C ALA A 62 15.23 20.62 8.46
N GLU A 63 15.12 21.63 9.33
CA GLU A 63 16.03 21.86 10.44
C GLU A 63 16.05 20.69 11.43
N HIS A 64 14.85 20.20 11.82
CA HIS A 64 14.74 19.03 12.69
C HIS A 64 15.42 17.79 12.09
N PHE A 65 15.16 17.51 10.81
CA PHE A 65 15.77 16.39 10.11
C PHE A 65 17.29 16.53 9.99
N LEU A 66 17.80 17.71 9.62
CA LEU A 66 19.23 17.95 9.45
C LEU A 66 20.00 17.86 10.77
N ARG A 67 19.41 18.32 11.88
CA ARG A 67 19.98 18.13 13.23
C ARG A 67 20.16 16.64 13.54
N ALA A 68 19.10 15.83 13.36
CA ALA A 68 19.18 14.38 13.56
C ALA A 68 20.21 13.70 12.63
N PHE A 69 20.32 14.15 11.37
CA PHE A 69 21.31 13.64 10.43
C PHE A 69 22.76 13.96 10.86
N HIS A 70 23.04 15.19 11.27
CA HIS A 70 24.38 15.61 11.70
C HIS A 70 24.78 14.98 13.05
N GLU A 71 23.82 14.76 13.95
CA GLU A 71 24.06 14.00 15.19
C GLU A 71 24.45 12.55 14.88
N ALA A 72 23.73 11.89 13.97
CA ALA A 72 24.06 10.53 13.53
C ALA A 72 25.34 10.45 12.67
N ARG A 73 25.78 11.57 12.08
CA ARG A 73 26.97 11.67 11.22
C ARG A 73 27.79 12.94 11.50
N PRO A 74 28.58 12.96 12.59
CA PRO A 74 29.37 14.14 12.96
C PRO A 74 30.38 14.61 11.89
N LYS A 75 30.80 13.70 11.00
CA LYS A 75 31.71 13.99 9.87
C LYS A 75 31.01 14.59 8.64
N ALA A 76 29.71 14.88 8.69
CA ALA A 76 28.95 15.47 7.57
C ALA A 76 29.27 16.96 7.30
N GLY A 77 30.14 17.57 8.12
CA GLY A 77 30.51 18.98 8.02
C GLY A 77 29.67 19.88 8.93
N PRO A 78 29.84 21.21 8.81
CA PRO A 78 29.17 22.18 9.70
C PRO A 78 27.67 22.29 9.41
N LEU A 79 26.85 21.96 10.43
CA LEU A 79 25.39 22.02 10.34
C LEU A 79 24.88 23.43 9.99
N ASP A 80 25.43 24.48 10.61
CA ASP A 80 24.95 25.86 10.43
C ASP A 80 25.10 26.33 8.97
N ALA A 81 26.19 25.95 8.30
CA ALA A 81 26.37 26.24 6.88
C ALA A 81 25.32 25.52 6.01
N ARG A 82 24.98 24.27 6.34
CA ARG A 82 23.94 23.52 5.64
C ARG A 82 22.55 24.13 5.88
N LEU A 83 22.23 24.52 7.11
CA LEU A 83 20.97 25.19 7.46
C LEU A 83 20.83 26.53 6.74
N ALA A 84 21.90 27.34 6.67
CA ALA A 84 21.90 28.59 5.92
C ALA A 84 21.62 28.37 4.43
N LYS A 85 22.25 27.35 3.83
CA LYS A 85 22.00 26.96 2.43
C LYS A 85 20.56 26.54 2.19
N VAL A 86 20.00 25.69 3.05
CA VAL A 86 18.60 25.24 2.95
C VAL A 86 17.63 26.40 3.12
N ARG A 87 17.90 27.33 4.04
CA ARG A 87 17.09 28.54 4.20
C ARG A 87 17.07 29.38 2.92
N ALA A 88 18.23 29.57 2.29
CA ALA A 88 18.36 30.30 1.04
C ALA A 88 17.66 29.59 -0.13
N GLU A 89 17.81 28.26 -0.26
CA GLU A 89 17.10 27.46 -1.29
C GLU A 89 15.58 27.57 -1.14
N ILE A 90 15.06 27.45 0.08
CA ILE A 90 13.62 27.56 0.36
C ILE A 90 13.12 28.98 0.04
N ALA A 91 13.88 30.01 0.41
CA ALA A 91 13.49 31.39 0.09
C ALA A 91 13.47 31.65 -1.42
N ALA A 92 14.41 31.08 -2.18
CA ALA A 92 14.54 31.30 -3.62
C ALA A 92 13.56 30.46 -4.45
N THR A 93 13.26 29.23 -4.04
CA THR A 93 12.52 28.26 -4.87
C THR A 93 11.22 27.77 -4.22
N GLY A 94 11.00 28.03 -2.93
CA GLY A 94 9.90 27.45 -2.17
C GLY A 94 10.14 26.00 -1.71
N THR A 95 11.30 25.41 -2.01
CA THR A 95 11.70 24.06 -1.58
C THR A 95 13.22 23.95 -1.39
N TYR A 96 13.73 22.77 -1.02
CA TYR A 96 15.18 22.49 -0.98
C TYR A 96 15.48 21.08 -1.46
N ARG A 97 16.75 20.82 -1.80
CA ARG A 97 17.18 19.50 -2.26
C ARG A 97 18.08 18.82 -1.24
N HIS A 98 17.73 17.59 -0.90
CA HIS A 98 18.57 16.72 -0.08
C HIS A 98 19.89 16.37 -0.80
N THR A 99 20.97 16.21 -0.06
CA THR A 99 22.16 15.52 -0.58
C THR A 99 21.89 14.01 -0.72
N PRO A 100 22.66 13.25 -1.52
CA PRO A 100 22.50 11.79 -1.58
C PRO A 100 22.66 11.12 -0.21
N ALA A 101 23.53 11.65 0.66
CA ALA A 101 23.73 11.13 2.01
C ALA A 101 22.53 11.39 2.93
N GLU A 102 21.94 12.58 2.86
CA GLU A 102 20.72 12.93 3.58
C GLU A 102 19.54 12.08 3.12
N LEU A 103 19.35 11.93 1.80
CA LEU A 103 18.28 11.08 1.25
C LEU A 103 18.43 9.63 1.72
N ALA A 104 19.64 9.08 1.64
CA ALA A 104 19.90 7.71 2.06
C ALA A 104 19.72 7.51 3.56
N TYR A 105 19.95 8.53 4.38
CA TYR A 105 19.67 8.49 5.81
C TYR A 105 18.15 8.51 6.08
N GLY A 106 17.43 9.47 5.49
CA GLY A 106 15.99 9.61 5.69
C GLY A 106 15.18 8.42 5.18
N ALA A 107 15.51 7.90 3.99
CA ALA A 107 14.81 6.74 3.42
C ALA A 107 14.98 5.48 4.28
N ARG A 108 16.18 5.28 4.83
CA ARG A 108 16.48 4.16 5.72
C ARG A 108 15.79 4.27 7.07
N LEU A 109 15.77 5.48 7.64
CA LEU A 109 15.07 5.74 8.89
C LEU A 109 13.57 5.53 8.73
N ALA A 110 12.98 6.09 7.67
CA ALA A 110 11.56 5.92 7.35
C ALA A 110 11.19 4.44 7.16
N LEU A 111 12.03 3.64 6.49
CA LEU A 111 11.73 2.22 6.36
C LEU A 111 11.83 1.48 7.70
N ARG A 112 12.84 1.79 8.52
CA ARG A 112 12.93 1.23 9.88
C ARG A 112 11.69 1.54 10.71
N GLU A 113 11.17 2.76 10.61
CA GLU A 113 9.98 3.20 11.34
C GLU A 113 8.67 2.67 10.74
N SER A 114 8.67 2.23 9.48
CA SER A 114 7.47 1.74 8.80
C SER A 114 6.99 0.36 9.27
N GLY A 115 7.83 -0.38 10.00
CA GLY A 115 7.55 -1.78 10.38
C GLY A 115 7.68 -2.79 9.24
N TRP A 116 8.15 -2.38 8.05
CA TRP A 116 8.35 -3.26 6.89
C TRP A 116 9.79 -3.76 6.71
N CYS A 117 10.68 -3.44 7.65
CA CYS A 117 12.03 -3.96 7.72
C CYS A 117 12.17 -4.83 8.97
N PRO A 118 12.44 -6.14 8.84
CA PRO A 118 12.75 -6.97 9.99
C PRO A 118 14.02 -6.47 10.69
N GLU A 119 14.09 -6.63 12.01
CA GLU A 119 15.29 -6.25 12.79
C GLU A 119 16.53 -7.06 12.40
N SER A 120 16.31 -8.30 11.96
CA SER A 120 17.36 -9.20 11.47
C SER A 120 18.07 -8.64 10.23
N ILE A 121 17.45 -7.71 9.51
CA ILE A 121 18.05 -7.04 8.36
C ILE A 121 18.77 -5.77 8.85
N PRO A 122 20.09 -5.65 8.63
CA PRO A 122 20.82 -4.45 8.98
C PRO A 122 20.29 -3.29 8.12
N TRP A 123 19.46 -2.42 8.71
CA TRP A 123 18.84 -1.28 8.03
C TRP A 123 19.87 -0.35 7.35
N ARG A 124 21.11 -0.31 7.84
CA ARG A 124 22.23 0.42 7.23
C ARG A 124 22.71 -0.21 5.92
N GLY A 125 22.54 -1.52 5.74
CA GLY A 125 22.82 -2.28 4.53
C GLY A 125 21.75 -2.16 3.45
N LEU A 126 20.62 -1.51 3.76
CA LEU A 126 19.56 -1.26 2.81
C LEU A 126 20.04 -0.41 1.64
N LEU A 127 19.73 -0.87 0.43
CA LEU A 127 20.09 -0.19 -0.79
C LEU A 127 19.08 0.91 -1.10
N VAL A 128 19.54 2.16 -1.02
CA VAL A 128 18.77 3.33 -1.45
C VAL A 128 19.19 3.69 -2.87
N ARG A 129 18.25 3.59 -3.81
CA ARG A 129 18.42 4.04 -5.19
C ARG A 129 17.90 5.48 -5.29
N ASP A 130 18.82 6.40 -5.51
CA ASP A 130 18.51 7.81 -5.77
C ASP A 130 18.11 7.97 -7.24
N LEU A 131 16.80 8.09 -7.50
CA LEU A 131 16.21 8.23 -8.83
C LEU A 131 15.45 9.56 -8.95
N ARG A 132 15.87 10.58 -8.20
CA ARG A 132 15.15 11.87 -8.13
C ARG A 132 15.12 12.65 -9.43
N GLU A 133 15.96 12.29 -10.40
CA GLU A 133 15.97 12.85 -11.74
C GLU A 133 15.02 12.12 -12.71
N VAL A 134 14.54 10.92 -12.35
CA VAL A 134 13.64 10.12 -13.19
C VAL A 134 12.21 10.62 -13.05
N ARG A 135 11.63 11.07 -14.17
CA ARG A 135 10.31 11.73 -14.22
C ARG A 135 9.38 11.23 -15.31
N ALA A 136 9.90 10.67 -16.41
CA ALA A 136 9.08 10.14 -17.48
C ALA A 136 8.46 8.81 -17.07
N ALA A 137 7.20 8.58 -17.43
CA ALA A 137 6.46 7.41 -16.96
C ALA A 137 7.13 6.08 -17.39
N ALA A 138 7.72 6.05 -18.59
CA ALA A 138 8.45 4.90 -19.12
C ALA A 138 9.72 4.58 -18.31
N ASP A 139 10.48 5.61 -17.93
CA ASP A 139 11.71 5.42 -17.15
C ASP A 139 11.38 5.00 -15.71
N VAL A 140 10.31 5.54 -15.12
CA VAL A 140 9.81 5.09 -13.81
C VAL A 140 9.47 3.60 -13.87
N ALA A 141 8.72 3.16 -14.88
CA ALA A 141 8.38 1.76 -15.05
C ALA A 141 9.61 0.87 -15.26
N ALA A 142 10.57 1.30 -16.09
CA ALA A 142 11.82 0.58 -16.32
C ALA A 142 12.64 0.43 -15.02
N GLU A 143 12.71 1.49 -14.21
CA GLU A 143 13.41 1.47 -12.93
C GLU A 143 12.69 0.61 -11.87
N CYS A 144 11.35 0.51 -11.93
CA CYS A 144 10.57 -0.45 -11.15
C CYS A 144 10.87 -1.90 -11.54
N VAL A 145 10.97 -2.21 -12.85
CA VAL A 145 11.40 -3.55 -13.30
C VAL A 145 12.83 -3.85 -12.84
N ARG A 146 13.73 -2.86 -12.90
CA ARG A 146 15.09 -2.99 -12.35
C ARG A 146 15.07 -3.22 -10.83
N HIS A 147 14.12 -2.62 -10.11
CA HIS A 147 13.92 -2.86 -8.68
C HIS A 147 13.63 -4.34 -8.42
N LEU A 148 12.66 -4.92 -9.13
CA LEU A 148 12.25 -6.31 -8.96
C LEU A 148 13.42 -7.28 -9.18
N ARG A 149 14.20 -7.07 -10.25
CA ARG A 149 15.39 -7.88 -10.54
C ARG A 149 16.45 -7.77 -9.44
N MET A 150 16.73 -6.55 -8.97
CA MET A 150 17.73 -6.32 -7.92
C MET A 150 17.31 -6.87 -6.56
N ALA A 151 16.02 -6.77 -6.21
CA ALA A 151 15.48 -7.27 -4.96
C ALA A 151 15.39 -8.80 -4.94
N THR A 152 15.07 -9.43 -6.08
CA THR A 152 14.99 -10.88 -6.22
C THR A 152 16.36 -11.55 -6.15
N GLY A 153 17.37 -10.99 -6.83
CA GLY A 153 18.71 -11.56 -6.88
C GLY A 153 18.69 -13.02 -7.32
N THR A 154 19.28 -13.91 -6.50
CA THR A 154 19.30 -15.37 -6.71
C THR A 154 18.29 -16.12 -5.82
N GLY A 155 17.29 -15.43 -5.28
CA GLY A 155 16.32 -15.97 -4.30
C GLY A 155 16.52 -15.42 -2.88
N VAL A 156 17.73 -14.96 -2.55
CA VAL A 156 17.99 -14.25 -1.29
C VAL A 156 17.51 -12.80 -1.43
N ILE A 157 16.33 -12.52 -0.85
CA ILE A 157 15.64 -11.25 -1.06
C ILE A 157 16.40 -10.11 -0.39
N ARG A 158 16.75 -9.10 -1.18
CA ARG A 158 17.44 -7.90 -0.70
C ARG A 158 16.44 -6.77 -0.51
N PRO A 159 16.42 -6.10 0.65
CA PRO A 159 15.65 -4.88 0.83
C PRO A 159 16.25 -3.72 0.03
N VAL A 160 15.41 -3.11 -0.78
CA VAL A 160 15.73 -1.98 -1.65
C VAL A 160 14.64 -0.92 -1.48
N VAL A 161 15.01 0.35 -1.54
CA VAL A 161 14.09 1.47 -1.75
C VAL A 161 14.54 2.26 -2.96
N SER A 162 13.61 2.61 -3.84
CA SER A 162 13.87 3.45 -5.00
C SER A 162 13.11 4.75 -4.87
N VAL A 163 13.81 5.87 -4.72
CA VAL A 163 13.18 7.16 -4.47
C VAL A 163 13.18 7.97 -5.75
N PHE A 164 12.00 8.16 -6.34
CA PHE A 164 11.81 8.95 -7.54
C PHE A 164 11.72 10.46 -7.25
N ALA A 165 11.48 11.27 -8.28
CA ALA A 165 11.40 12.72 -8.14
C ALA A 165 10.38 13.18 -7.08
N PRO A 166 10.72 14.16 -6.23
CA PRO A 166 9.79 14.72 -5.26
C PRO A 166 8.72 15.59 -5.92
N ASP A 167 7.66 15.87 -5.16
CA ASP A 167 6.80 17.00 -5.48
C ASP A 167 7.58 18.30 -5.32
N SER A 168 7.36 19.22 -6.26
CA SER A 168 7.88 20.59 -6.22
C SER A 168 6.74 21.58 -6.38
N PRO A 169 6.88 22.82 -5.90
CA PRO A 169 5.84 23.86 -6.07
C PRO A 169 5.39 24.07 -7.51
N TRP A 170 6.25 23.77 -8.49
CA TRP A 170 5.98 23.97 -9.92
C TRP A 170 5.60 22.69 -10.66
N ARG A 171 5.87 21.50 -10.10
CA ARG A 171 5.62 20.22 -10.80
C ARG A 171 5.47 19.05 -9.83
N PRO A 172 4.42 18.21 -9.97
CA PRO A 172 4.28 17.00 -9.18
C PRO A 172 5.34 15.95 -9.57
N GLY A 173 5.73 15.13 -8.60
CA GLY A 173 6.52 13.92 -8.85
C GLY A 173 5.69 12.79 -9.48
N PRO A 174 6.33 11.72 -9.97
CA PRO A 174 5.61 10.54 -10.45
C PRO A 174 4.79 9.87 -9.33
N ARG A 175 3.71 9.18 -9.72
CA ARG A 175 2.88 8.34 -8.85
C ARG A 175 2.76 6.95 -9.47
N ILE A 176 2.83 5.93 -8.63
CA ILE A 176 2.48 4.55 -9.01
C ILE A 176 1.13 4.26 -8.37
N ARG A 177 0.12 3.93 -9.19
CA ARG A 177 -1.25 3.70 -8.70
C ARG A 177 -1.44 2.29 -8.15
N ASN A 178 -0.58 1.35 -8.53
CA ASN A 178 -0.54 0.01 -7.93
C ASN A 178 -0.12 0.11 -6.47
N ASP A 179 -0.78 -0.66 -5.60
CA ASP A 179 -0.39 -0.78 -4.20
C ASP A 179 0.96 -1.49 -4.03
N GLN A 180 1.19 -2.52 -4.83
CA GLN A 180 2.47 -3.20 -4.97
C GLN A 180 2.87 -3.27 -6.44
N LEU A 181 4.18 -3.33 -6.72
CA LEU A 181 4.65 -3.44 -8.10
C LEU A 181 4.13 -4.70 -8.79
N VAL A 182 3.99 -5.80 -8.06
CA VAL A 182 3.49 -7.07 -8.59
C VAL A 182 2.18 -7.43 -7.89
N ARG A 183 1.10 -7.51 -8.68
CA ARG A 183 -0.20 -8.02 -8.26
C ARG A 183 -0.86 -8.79 -9.38
N TYR A 184 -1.77 -9.68 -8.98
CA TYR A 184 -2.55 -10.48 -9.91
C TYR A 184 -3.92 -9.85 -10.16
N ALA A 185 -4.39 -10.00 -11.38
CA ALA A 185 -5.69 -9.50 -11.81
C ALA A 185 -6.83 -10.28 -11.14
N GLY A 186 -7.99 -9.62 -11.05
CA GLY A 186 -9.25 -10.20 -10.65
C GLY A 186 -10.30 -10.00 -11.73
N TYR A 187 -10.99 -11.06 -12.12
CA TYR A 187 -12.02 -11.01 -13.15
C TYR A 187 -13.34 -11.52 -12.59
N ARG A 188 -14.38 -10.70 -12.71
CA ARG A 188 -15.75 -11.13 -12.45
C ARG A 188 -16.28 -11.85 -13.69
N GLU A 189 -16.50 -13.16 -13.58
CA GLU A 189 -17.17 -13.95 -14.60
C GLU A 189 -18.65 -14.15 -14.24
N LEU A 190 -19.40 -14.84 -15.11
CA LEU A 190 -20.86 -15.00 -14.97
C LEU A 190 -21.26 -15.73 -13.68
N SER A 191 -20.48 -16.73 -13.25
CA SER A 191 -20.82 -17.61 -12.12
C SER A 191 -19.76 -17.65 -11.02
N HIS A 192 -18.57 -17.10 -11.26
CA HIS A 192 -17.47 -17.13 -10.31
C HIS A 192 -16.52 -15.94 -10.51
N VAL A 193 -15.56 -15.80 -9.60
CA VAL A 193 -14.45 -14.85 -9.75
C VAL A 193 -13.19 -15.64 -10.07
N LEU A 194 -12.46 -15.21 -11.09
CA LEU A 194 -11.13 -15.72 -11.43
C LEU A 194 -10.05 -14.76 -10.92
N GLY A 195 -9.05 -15.28 -10.21
CA GLY A 195 -7.95 -14.48 -9.66
C GLY A 195 -8.29 -13.77 -8.35
N ASP A 196 -7.61 -12.65 -8.07
CA ASP A 196 -7.73 -11.96 -6.77
C ASP A 196 -8.95 -11.03 -6.73
N ARG A 197 -9.97 -11.39 -5.93
CA ARG A 197 -11.23 -10.64 -5.79
C ARG A 197 -11.02 -9.19 -5.39
N ARG A 198 -9.96 -8.87 -4.65
CA ARG A 198 -9.66 -7.50 -4.20
C ARG A 198 -9.31 -6.57 -5.35
N TYR A 199 -8.82 -7.12 -6.47
CA TYR A 199 -8.37 -6.34 -7.62
C TYR A 199 -9.38 -6.29 -8.76
N ILE A 200 -10.63 -6.76 -8.60
CA ILE A 200 -11.63 -6.72 -9.68
C ILE A 200 -11.82 -5.29 -10.21
N ASP A 201 -12.02 -4.32 -9.32
CA ASP A 201 -12.28 -2.94 -9.71
C ASP A 201 -11.05 -2.30 -10.35
N PHE A 202 -9.87 -2.54 -9.77
CA PHE A 202 -8.60 -2.07 -10.32
C PHE A 202 -8.35 -2.68 -11.71
N THR A 203 -8.52 -3.99 -11.87
CA THR A 203 -8.38 -4.72 -13.14
C THR A 203 -9.34 -4.17 -14.19
N THR A 204 -10.59 -3.91 -13.80
CA THR A 204 -11.61 -3.32 -14.68
C THR A 204 -11.22 -1.89 -15.10
N GLY A 205 -10.73 -1.08 -14.17
CA GLY A 205 -10.24 0.28 -14.45
C GLY A 205 -9.05 0.28 -15.41
N VAL A 206 -8.07 -0.60 -15.19
CA VAL A 206 -6.90 -0.75 -16.05
C VAL A 206 -7.27 -1.28 -17.44
N GLY A 207 -8.27 -2.17 -17.53
CA GLY A 207 -8.85 -2.59 -18.81
C GLY A 207 -9.45 -1.43 -19.60
N LYS A 208 -10.18 -0.51 -18.93
CA LYS A 208 -10.72 0.72 -19.56
C LYS A 208 -9.62 1.67 -20.05
N LEU A 209 -8.46 1.65 -19.41
CA LEU A 209 -7.27 2.41 -19.82
C LEU A 209 -6.50 1.75 -20.99
N GLY A 210 -6.97 0.60 -21.49
CA GLY A 210 -6.43 -0.06 -22.68
C GLY A 210 -5.57 -1.29 -22.41
N TRP A 211 -5.43 -1.72 -21.15
CA TRP A 211 -4.78 -2.99 -20.86
C TRP A 211 -5.62 -4.15 -21.39
N ARG A 212 -4.96 -5.11 -22.03
CA ARG A 212 -5.59 -6.35 -22.51
C ARG A 212 -5.08 -7.52 -21.67
N PRO A 213 -5.94 -8.22 -20.93
CA PRO A 213 -5.52 -9.38 -20.17
C PRO A 213 -5.06 -10.52 -21.10
N PRO A 214 -4.22 -11.43 -20.61
CA PRO A 214 -3.86 -12.65 -21.33
C PRO A 214 -5.08 -13.45 -21.81
N THR A 215 -4.93 -14.17 -22.91
CA THR A 215 -5.95 -15.09 -23.45
C THR A 215 -5.31 -16.47 -23.66
N PRO A 216 -5.78 -17.52 -22.96
CA PRO A 216 -6.84 -17.52 -21.95
C PRO A 216 -6.45 -16.74 -20.68
N ARG A 217 -7.46 -16.23 -19.96
CA ARG A 217 -7.26 -15.59 -18.64
C ARG A 217 -6.88 -16.64 -17.61
N GLY A 218 -6.02 -16.26 -16.67
CA GLY A 218 -5.59 -17.09 -15.56
C GLY A 218 -5.83 -16.44 -14.20
N ALA A 219 -5.84 -17.26 -13.15
CA ALA A 219 -5.97 -16.77 -11.77
C ALA A 219 -4.75 -15.95 -11.29
N PHE A 220 -3.61 -16.05 -11.99
CA PHE A 220 -2.35 -15.38 -11.65
C PHE A 220 -1.84 -14.53 -12.81
N ASP A 221 -2.73 -13.82 -13.49
CA ASP A 221 -2.35 -12.87 -14.53
C ASP A 221 -1.76 -11.60 -13.93
N LEU A 222 -0.54 -11.24 -14.33
CA LEU A 222 0.14 -10.04 -13.84
C LEU A 222 -0.57 -8.76 -14.31
N LEU A 223 -0.92 -7.88 -13.36
CA LEU A 223 -1.36 -6.53 -13.66
C LEU A 223 -0.20 -5.68 -14.20
N PRO A 224 -0.45 -4.74 -15.12
CA PRO A 224 0.59 -3.80 -15.57
C PRO A 224 0.85 -2.77 -14.46
N LEU A 225 2.01 -2.12 -14.53
CA LEU A 225 2.27 -0.90 -13.77
C LEU A 225 1.44 0.24 -14.35
N VAL A 226 0.73 0.94 -13.48
CA VAL A 226 -0.05 2.13 -13.76
C VAL A 226 0.72 3.32 -13.20
N VAL A 227 1.45 3.99 -14.08
CA VAL A 227 2.32 5.11 -13.71
C VAL A 227 1.67 6.40 -14.18
N GLU A 228 1.56 7.35 -13.27
CA GLU A 228 1.07 8.69 -13.56
C GLU A 228 2.21 9.69 -13.40
N CYS A 229 2.47 10.46 -14.44
CA CYS A 229 3.44 11.54 -14.44
C CYS A 229 2.78 12.82 -14.97
N GLY A 230 3.23 13.98 -14.50
CA GLY A 230 2.58 15.26 -14.84
C GLY A 230 2.47 15.54 -16.34
N ASP A 231 3.46 15.11 -17.13
CA ASP A 231 3.50 15.41 -18.57
C ASP A 231 2.87 14.29 -19.42
N ASP A 232 2.91 13.04 -18.92
CA ASP A 232 2.49 11.83 -19.66
C ASP A 232 1.06 11.39 -19.33
N GLY A 233 0.44 11.97 -18.30
CA GLY A 233 -0.80 11.47 -17.71
C GLY A 233 -0.63 10.06 -17.14
N VAL A 234 -1.71 9.28 -17.16
CA VAL A 234 -1.72 7.88 -16.70
C VAL A 234 -1.32 6.96 -17.86
N ARG A 235 -0.28 6.16 -17.65
CA ARG A 235 0.28 5.22 -18.64
C ARG A 235 0.41 3.82 -18.06
N LEU A 236 0.22 2.82 -18.91
CA LEU A 236 0.26 1.41 -18.57
C LEU A 236 1.52 0.76 -19.11
N PHE A 237 2.24 0.03 -18.26
CA PHE A 237 3.46 -0.67 -18.62
C PHE A 237 3.38 -2.14 -18.19
N PRO A 238 3.36 -3.09 -19.14
CA PRO A 238 3.42 -4.51 -18.82
C PRO A 238 4.71 -4.85 -18.06
N ILE A 239 4.61 -5.70 -17.05
CA ILE A 239 5.78 -6.19 -16.32
C ILE A 239 6.33 -7.42 -17.04
N PRO A 240 7.61 -7.44 -17.42
CA PRO A 240 8.23 -8.61 -18.03
C PRO A 240 8.17 -9.81 -17.07
N ARG A 241 7.72 -10.98 -17.55
CA ARG A 241 7.58 -12.18 -16.71
C ARG A 241 8.92 -12.63 -16.11
N ASP A 242 10.03 -12.42 -16.81
CA ASP A 242 11.39 -12.73 -16.33
C ASP A 242 11.84 -11.84 -15.16
N ALA A 243 11.18 -10.70 -14.95
CA ALA A 243 11.45 -9.82 -13.80
C ALA A 243 10.70 -10.26 -12.53
N VAL A 244 9.77 -11.21 -12.63
CA VAL A 244 8.93 -11.68 -11.52
C VAL A 244 9.24 -13.15 -11.25
N LEU A 245 9.94 -13.41 -10.14
CA LEU A 245 10.08 -14.77 -9.63
C LEU A 245 8.76 -15.19 -8.97
N GLU A 246 8.11 -16.21 -9.53
CA GLU A 246 6.92 -16.84 -8.95
C GLU A 246 7.28 -18.21 -8.36
N VAL A 247 6.87 -18.45 -7.11
CA VAL A 247 7.01 -19.74 -6.43
C VAL A 247 5.69 -20.50 -6.59
N ARG A 248 5.73 -21.68 -7.20
CA ARG A 248 4.58 -22.61 -7.25
C ARG A 248 4.44 -23.30 -5.90
N LEU A 249 3.21 -23.36 -5.40
CA LEU A 249 2.96 -23.88 -4.06
C LEU A 249 2.67 -25.38 -4.09
N THR A 250 3.33 -26.09 -3.20
CA THR A 250 3.18 -27.52 -2.92
C THR A 250 3.18 -27.73 -1.40
N HIS A 251 2.56 -28.81 -0.93
CA HIS A 251 2.51 -29.12 0.49
C HIS A 251 3.47 -30.27 0.84
N PRO A 252 4.17 -30.25 1.99
CA PRO A 252 5.09 -31.31 2.39
C PRO A 252 4.42 -32.68 2.57
N GLU A 253 3.14 -32.69 2.95
CA GLU A 253 2.39 -33.93 3.28
C GLU A 253 1.14 -34.16 2.41
N LEU A 254 0.67 -33.14 1.70
CA LEU A 254 -0.61 -33.18 1.00
C LEU A 254 -0.36 -33.10 -0.51
N ALA A 255 -0.14 -34.25 -1.14
CA ALA A 255 0.22 -34.32 -2.57
C ALA A 255 -0.79 -33.61 -3.49
N TRP A 256 -2.09 -33.71 -3.17
CA TRP A 256 -3.18 -33.06 -3.91
C TRP A 256 -3.07 -31.53 -3.93
N PHE A 257 -2.31 -30.92 -3.02
CA PHE A 257 -2.18 -29.46 -2.95
C PHE A 257 -1.57 -28.87 -4.23
N ALA A 258 -0.67 -29.60 -4.89
CA ALA A 258 -0.07 -29.18 -6.15
C ALA A 258 -1.10 -29.05 -7.29
N GLU A 259 -2.21 -29.80 -7.23
CA GLU A 259 -3.29 -29.76 -8.21
C GLU A 259 -4.07 -28.44 -8.17
N LEU A 260 -4.01 -27.71 -7.05
CA LEU A 260 -4.64 -26.39 -6.92
C LEU A 260 -3.98 -25.33 -7.82
N GLY A 261 -2.76 -25.60 -8.32
CA GLY A 261 -2.06 -24.70 -9.26
C GLY A 261 -1.68 -23.34 -8.68
N LEU A 262 -1.69 -23.21 -7.34
CA LEU A 262 -1.40 -21.97 -6.64
C LEU A 262 0.06 -21.54 -6.84
N ARG A 263 0.27 -20.24 -6.93
CA ARG A 263 1.61 -19.63 -6.99
C ARG A 263 1.60 -18.26 -6.36
N TRP A 264 2.77 -17.77 -5.96
CA TRP A 264 2.90 -16.41 -5.45
C TRP A 264 4.23 -15.77 -5.88
N HIS A 265 4.26 -14.44 -6.04
CA HIS A 265 5.48 -13.73 -6.39
C HIS A 265 6.40 -13.64 -5.17
N ALA A 266 7.70 -13.70 -5.39
CA ALA A 266 8.68 -13.82 -4.31
C ALA A 266 8.90 -12.52 -3.52
N VAL A 267 8.69 -11.34 -4.12
CA VAL A 267 9.10 -10.05 -3.55
C VAL A 267 7.91 -9.12 -3.32
N PRO A 268 7.60 -8.72 -2.07
CA PRO A 268 6.57 -7.74 -1.77
C PRO A 268 7.13 -6.32 -1.94
N VAL A 269 7.00 -5.73 -3.13
CA VAL A 269 7.40 -4.33 -3.35
C VAL A 269 6.19 -3.41 -3.19
N ILE A 270 6.10 -2.67 -2.09
CA ILE A 270 5.07 -1.65 -1.85
C ILE A 270 5.37 -0.42 -2.70
N ALA A 271 4.36 0.17 -3.34
CA ALA A 271 4.55 1.22 -4.34
C ALA A 271 3.62 2.44 -4.23
N ASN A 272 2.49 2.34 -3.51
CA ASN A 272 1.51 3.44 -3.39
C ASN A 272 1.70 4.35 -2.17
N THR A 273 2.80 4.20 -1.44
CA THR A 273 3.10 5.00 -0.25
C THR A 273 4.02 6.17 -0.60
N ARG A 274 3.81 7.31 0.08
CA ARG A 274 4.68 8.48 -0.05
C ARG A 274 5.74 8.46 1.05
N LEU A 275 6.99 8.74 0.68
CA LEU A 275 8.09 8.92 1.60
C LEU A 275 8.25 10.41 1.91
N ARG A 276 8.18 10.81 3.18
CA ARG A 276 8.38 12.20 3.62
C ARG A 276 9.68 12.32 4.41
N ILE A 277 10.59 13.19 3.97
CA ILE A 277 11.88 13.43 4.64
C ILE A 277 12.08 14.92 4.78
N GLY A 278 12.25 15.41 6.01
CA GLY A 278 12.54 16.82 6.28
C GLY A 278 11.56 17.80 5.63
N GLY A 279 10.28 17.43 5.52
CA GLY A 279 9.22 18.22 4.89
C GLY A 279 9.11 18.10 3.36
N ILE A 280 10.01 17.37 2.69
CA ILE A 280 9.92 17.05 1.26
C ILE A 280 9.16 15.73 1.08
N ASP A 281 8.19 15.73 0.17
CA ASP A 281 7.41 14.54 -0.17
C ASP A 281 7.93 13.90 -1.47
N TYR A 282 8.26 12.61 -1.37
CA TYR A 282 8.64 11.70 -2.46
C TYR A 282 7.48 10.74 -2.74
N PRO A 283 6.67 11.00 -3.76
CA PRO A 283 5.37 10.35 -3.84
C PRO A 283 5.38 8.97 -4.47
N ALA A 284 6.43 8.65 -5.22
CA ALA A 284 6.76 7.30 -5.64
C ALA A 284 8.11 6.95 -4.99
N ALA A 285 8.05 6.08 -3.98
CA ALA A 285 9.22 5.59 -3.28
C ALA A 285 9.13 4.06 -3.06
N PRO A 286 8.98 3.24 -4.11
CA PRO A 286 8.75 1.81 -3.93
C PRO A 286 9.87 1.14 -3.14
N TYR A 287 9.48 0.30 -2.20
CA TYR A 287 10.39 -0.42 -1.32
C TYR A 287 9.91 -1.84 -1.08
N ASN A 288 10.83 -2.72 -0.69
CA ASN A 288 10.51 -4.10 -0.34
C ASN A 288 11.15 -4.54 0.97
N GLY A 289 10.44 -5.43 1.66
CA GLY A 289 10.98 -6.29 2.69
C GLY A 289 11.05 -7.74 2.19
N VAL A 290 11.02 -8.66 3.14
CA VAL A 290 10.78 -10.09 2.93
C VAL A 290 9.31 -10.38 3.23
N TYR A 291 8.74 -11.45 2.67
CA TYR A 291 7.39 -11.88 3.05
C TYR A 291 7.37 -12.50 4.45
N ILE A 292 6.22 -12.42 5.12
CA ILE A 292 5.84 -13.34 6.20
C ILE A 292 4.85 -14.33 5.62
N CYS A 293 4.94 -15.61 5.98
CA CYS A 293 4.08 -16.66 5.40
C CYS A 293 2.58 -16.35 5.51
N ARG A 294 2.13 -15.83 6.66
CA ARG A 294 0.74 -15.43 6.91
C ARG A 294 0.21 -14.43 5.88
N ALA A 295 1.05 -13.49 5.45
CA ALA A 295 0.69 -12.46 4.47
C ALA A 295 0.40 -13.03 3.07
N ILE A 296 0.76 -14.30 2.82
CA ILE A 296 0.42 -15.03 1.59
C ILE A 296 -0.67 -16.06 1.89
N GLY A 297 -0.40 -16.98 2.83
CA GLY A 297 -1.25 -18.15 3.06
C GLY A 297 -2.61 -17.80 3.65
N GLU A 298 -2.65 -16.96 4.67
CA GLU A 298 -3.88 -16.59 5.36
C GLU A 298 -4.53 -15.35 4.73
N ASP A 299 -3.81 -14.23 4.72
CA ASP A 299 -4.34 -12.90 4.41
C ASP A 299 -4.74 -12.72 2.93
N VAL A 300 -4.34 -13.66 2.06
CA VAL A 300 -4.58 -13.58 0.62
C VAL A 300 -5.12 -14.88 0.04
N LEU A 301 -4.42 -16.00 0.22
CA LEU A 301 -4.87 -17.26 -0.35
C LEU A 301 -6.09 -17.78 0.41
N GLY A 302 -6.06 -17.77 1.74
CA GLY A 302 -7.14 -18.23 2.59
C GLY A 302 -8.35 -17.30 2.62
N GLU A 303 -8.12 -15.99 2.56
CA GLU A 303 -9.14 -14.94 2.72
C GLU A 303 -10.24 -14.98 1.65
N ASP A 304 -11.50 -15.04 2.10
CA ASP A 304 -12.71 -15.10 1.25
C ASP A 304 -12.86 -13.84 0.39
N ALA A 305 -12.43 -12.68 0.90
CA ALA A 305 -12.40 -11.43 0.14
C ALA A 305 -11.30 -11.38 -0.94
N ALA A 306 -10.39 -12.36 -0.98
CA ALA A 306 -9.29 -12.48 -1.94
C ALA A 306 -9.40 -13.76 -2.80
N TYR A 307 -8.64 -14.82 -2.53
CA TYR A 307 -8.74 -16.09 -3.29
C TYR A 307 -9.73 -17.09 -2.69
N GLY A 308 -10.02 -17.02 -1.38
CA GLY A 308 -10.98 -17.89 -0.70
C GLY A 308 -10.62 -19.38 -0.72
N MET A 309 -9.33 -19.72 -0.75
CA MET A 309 -8.86 -21.11 -0.81
C MET A 309 -9.03 -21.85 0.52
N ALA A 310 -9.32 -21.15 1.62
CA ALA A 310 -9.55 -21.81 2.91
C ALA A 310 -10.71 -22.83 2.83
N ALA A 311 -11.80 -22.48 2.14
CA ALA A 311 -12.95 -23.38 1.96
C ALA A 311 -12.58 -24.63 1.15
N VAL A 312 -11.82 -24.46 0.05
CA VAL A 312 -11.37 -25.56 -0.82
C VAL A 312 -10.42 -26.49 -0.07
N VAL A 313 -9.49 -25.93 0.69
CA VAL A 313 -8.55 -26.70 1.52
C VAL A 313 -9.30 -27.45 2.62
N ALA A 314 -10.27 -26.81 3.29
CA ALA A 314 -11.08 -27.45 4.33
C ALA A 314 -11.88 -28.64 3.80
N GLU A 315 -12.48 -28.52 2.61
CA GLU A 315 -13.19 -29.61 1.94
C GLU A 315 -12.26 -30.77 1.61
N ARG A 316 -11.09 -30.49 1.01
CA ARG A 316 -10.07 -31.51 0.69
C ARG A 316 -9.51 -32.21 1.94
N LEU A 317 -9.54 -31.54 3.09
CA LEU A 317 -9.16 -32.08 4.40
C LEU A 317 -10.30 -32.79 5.13
N GLY A 318 -11.53 -32.75 4.62
CA GLY A 318 -12.71 -33.34 5.27
C GLY A 318 -13.10 -32.65 6.59
N LEU A 319 -12.90 -31.34 6.70
CA LEU A 319 -13.22 -30.57 7.92
C LEU A 319 -14.71 -30.24 8.00
N ASP A 320 -15.24 -30.17 9.23
CA ASP A 320 -16.60 -29.66 9.49
C ASP A 320 -16.61 -28.13 9.34
N THR A 321 -17.14 -27.62 8.22
CA THR A 321 -17.24 -26.18 7.94
C THR A 321 -18.56 -25.55 8.40
N THR A 322 -19.41 -26.28 9.13
CA THR A 322 -20.77 -25.82 9.49
C THR A 322 -20.79 -24.65 10.49
N ARG A 323 -19.75 -24.53 11.33
CA ARG A 323 -19.67 -23.52 12.41
C ARG A 323 -18.24 -23.01 12.55
N GLU A 324 -18.08 -21.70 12.77
CA GLU A 324 -16.77 -21.08 13.04
C GLU A 324 -16.03 -21.68 14.23
N ARG A 325 -16.77 -22.12 15.26
CA ARG A 325 -16.20 -22.69 16.49
C ARG A 325 -15.45 -24.01 16.27
N THR A 326 -15.59 -24.64 15.11
CA THR A 326 -14.77 -25.81 14.73
C THR A 326 -13.34 -25.42 14.36
N LEU A 327 -13.07 -24.12 14.20
CA LEU A 327 -11.77 -23.55 13.83
C LEU A 327 -11.25 -24.10 12.48
N TRP A 328 -12.18 -24.43 11.58
CA TRP A 328 -11.83 -24.98 10.28
C TRP A 328 -11.02 -23.98 9.44
N ARG A 329 -11.28 -22.68 9.58
CA ARG A 329 -10.52 -21.61 8.91
C ARG A 329 -9.08 -21.55 9.42
N ASP A 330 -8.88 -21.57 10.74
CA ASP A 330 -7.54 -21.58 11.34
C ASP A 330 -6.74 -22.81 10.89
N ARG A 331 -7.40 -23.98 10.84
CA ARG A 331 -6.76 -25.21 10.37
C ARG A 331 -6.40 -25.16 8.88
N ALA A 332 -7.29 -24.64 8.04
CA ALA A 332 -7.00 -24.46 6.61
C ALA A 332 -5.88 -23.42 6.38
N ALA A 333 -5.91 -22.31 7.12
CA ALA A 333 -4.88 -21.27 7.07
C ALA A 333 -3.50 -21.81 7.50
N LEU A 334 -3.46 -22.69 8.52
CA LEU A 334 -2.22 -23.37 8.91
C LEU A 334 -1.64 -24.19 7.76
N GLU A 335 -2.42 -25.03 7.09
CA GLU A 335 -1.92 -25.84 5.97
C GLU A 335 -1.51 -24.97 4.76
N LEU A 336 -2.21 -23.86 4.52
CA LEU A 336 -1.80 -22.86 3.51
C LEU A 336 -0.44 -22.25 3.86
N ASN A 337 -0.23 -21.85 5.12
CA ASN A 337 1.04 -21.30 5.59
C ASN A 337 2.18 -22.34 5.51
N ARG A 338 1.90 -23.61 5.86
CA ARG A 338 2.85 -24.72 5.71
C ARG A 338 3.26 -24.93 4.25
N ALA A 339 2.29 -24.91 3.32
CA ALA A 339 2.58 -25.01 1.88
C ALA A 339 3.46 -23.85 1.40
N VAL A 340 3.17 -22.63 1.84
CA VAL A 340 3.94 -21.43 1.48
C VAL A 340 5.38 -21.56 1.96
N LEU A 341 5.60 -21.82 3.25
CA LEU A 341 6.95 -21.97 3.82
C LEU A 341 7.74 -23.07 3.09
N HIS A 342 7.15 -24.28 2.99
CA HIS A 342 7.79 -25.40 2.31
C HIS A 342 8.21 -25.07 0.88
N SER A 343 7.34 -24.39 0.13
CA SER A 343 7.57 -24.09 -1.28
C SER A 343 8.63 -23.00 -1.47
N PHE A 344 8.63 -21.98 -0.61
CA PHE A 344 9.64 -20.92 -0.63
C PHE A 344 11.01 -21.47 -0.23
N ASP A 345 11.08 -22.30 0.82
CA ASP A 345 12.31 -22.97 1.23
C ASP A 345 12.87 -23.85 0.11
N LYS A 346 12.01 -24.66 -0.53
CA LYS A 346 12.38 -25.52 -1.66
C LYS A 346 12.87 -24.71 -2.88
N ALA A 347 12.33 -23.51 -3.08
CA ALA A 347 12.74 -22.61 -4.15
C ALA A 347 13.98 -21.77 -3.81
N GLY A 348 14.50 -21.87 -2.57
CA GLY A 348 15.61 -21.04 -2.10
C GLY A 348 15.26 -19.55 -1.99
N VAL A 349 13.97 -19.24 -1.76
CA VAL A 349 13.47 -17.86 -1.65
C VAL A 349 13.31 -17.48 -0.19
N SER A 350 13.87 -16.33 0.20
CA SER A 350 13.74 -15.84 1.58
C SER A 350 12.27 -15.57 1.95
N ILE A 351 11.85 -16.10 3.10
CA ILE A 351 10.55 -15.85 3.73
C ILE A 351 10.69 -15.95 5.24
N GLU A 352 9.93 -15.14 5.98
CA GLU A 352 9.85 -15.20 7.43
C GLU A 352 8.60 -15.98 7.88
N HIS A 353 8.71 -16.65 9.03
CA HIS A 353 7.61 -17.46 9.59
C HIS A 353 6.73 -16.67 10.57
N SER A 354 7.26 -15.63 11.22
CA SER A 354 6.54 -14.81 12.22
C SER A 354 6.71 -13.32 11.93
N ALA A 355 5.68 -12.54 12.30
CA ALA A 355 5.72 -11.09 12.31
C ALA A 355 6.60 -10.52 13.44
N ASP A 356 6.97 -11.34 14.44
CA ASP A 356 7.81 -10.92 15.56
C ASP A 356 9.17 -10.40 15.10
N VAL A 357 9.65 -10.85 13.95
CA VAL A 357 10.91 -10.38 13.34
C VAL A 357 10.84 -8.89 12.96
N TYR A 358 9.63 -8.32 12.83
CA TYR A 358 9.38 -6.92 12.49
C TYR A 358 9.00 -6.07 13.72
N LEU A 359 8.79 -6.67 14.89
CA LEU A 359 8.57 -5.92 16.10
C LEU A 359 9.89 -5.25 16.51
N PRO A 360 9.88 -3.96 16.89
CA PRO A 360 11.06 -3.37 17.49
C PRO A 360 11.38 -4.14 18.76
N ALA A 361 12.64 -4.53 18.97
CA ALA A 361 13.14 -5.02 20.24
C ALA A 361 12.70 -4.00 21.28
N SER A 362 11.79 -4.41 22.16
CA SER A 362 11.31 -3.56 23.22
C SER A 362 12.52 -3.03 23.96
N ASP A 363 12.77 -1.72 23.86
CA ASP A 363 13.65 -1.05 24.80
C ASP A 363 12.93 -1.15 26.14
N HIS A 364 13.23 -2.20 26.90
CA HIS A 364 12.59 -2.55 28.17
C HIS A 364 12.93 -1.53 29.28
N ARG A 365 13.40 -0.33 28.92
CA ARG A 365 13.67 0.76 29.84
C ARG A 365 12.39 1.57 30.02
N ASP A 366 11.77 1.35 31.17
CA ASP A 366 10.71 2.15 31.78
C ASP A 366 9.30 2.09 31.18
N ARG A 367 8.70 0.89 31.22
CA ARG A 367 7.24 0.78 31.32
C ARG A 367 6.83 -0.06 32.52
N HIS A 368 6.10 0.57 33.45
CA HIS A 368 5.28 -0.17 34.40
C HIS A 368 4.21 -0.93 33.59
N ALA A 369 4.31 -2.25 33.59
CA ALA A 369 3.35 -3.15 32.95
C ALA A 369 3.05 -4.32 33.90
N PHE A 370 1.85 -4.88 33.80
CA PHE A 370 1.59 -6.20 34.35
C PHE A 370 2.38 -7.21 33.51
N LEU A 371 3.48 -7.71 34.09
CA LEU A 371 4.25 -8.80 33.51
C LEU A 371 3.46 -10.10 33.68
N ARG A 372 3.33 -10.86 32.60
CA ARG A 372 2.87 -12.25 32.60
C ARG A 372 4.03 -13.18 32.27
#